data_AF-A0A9C8I606-F1
#
_entry.id   AF-A0A9C8I606-F1
#
_cell.length_a   1.000
_cell.length_b   1.000
_cell.length_c   1.000
_cell.angle_alpha   90.00
_cell.angle_beta   90.00
_cell.angle_gamma   90.00
#
_symmetry.space_group_name_H-M   'P 1'
#
loop_
_entity.id
_entity.type
_entity.pdbx_description
1 polymer ?
#
loop_
_entity_poly.entity_id
_entity_poly.type
_entity_poly.pdbx_seq_one_letter_code
_entity_poly.pdbx_strand_id
1 'polypeptide(L)'
;MVEISHPKWPGWKDFVTSCLYPVMDGLIVRTQTDRVRRLRATVLELLLARCPDSDVVRKLAHEYGVDISRYEERVGGDNCILCGLCVRVCDEVIGQSAIWSSGRGIIKEISTPLREPPPDCIGCGSCAIVCPTDTIPMVQTNDHRIIWDRVFELLKCTECGKAHITVEQRDWLINKNNLPADYYDLCDECKRKKVAQTQQSISAF
;
A
#
# COMPACT_ATOMS: atom_id res chain seq x y z
N MET A 1 -11.41 4.17 13.81
CA MET A 1 -12.58 3.86 14.67
C MET A 1 -13.50 5.06 14.74
N VAL A 2 -14.80 4.80 14.84
CA VAL A 2 -15.89 5.78 14.97
C VAL A 2 -16.88 5.31 16.02
N GLU A 3 -17.63 6.24 16.61
CA GLU A 3 -18.70 5.91 17.53
C GLU A 3 -20.02 5.87 16.75
N ILE A 4 -20.78 4.79 16.88
CA ILE A 4 -22.07 4.63 16.19
C ILE A 4 -23.22 4.51 17.17
N SER A 5 -24.41 4.90 16.72
CA SER A 5 -25.66 4.66 17.41
C SER A 5 -26.80 4.58 16.39
N HIS A 6 -27.91 3.96 16.76
CA HIS A 6 -29.09 3.88 15.91
C HIS A 6 -30.36 4.16 16.74
N PRO A 7 -31.35 4.92 16.22
CA PRO A 7 -32.56 5.26 16.98
C PRO A 7 -33.38 4.07 17.46
N LYS A 8 -33.37 2.96 16.71
CA LYS A 8 -34.05 1.71 17.08
C LYS A 8 -33.28 0.86 18.11
N TRP A 9 -32.06 1.23 18.48
CA TRP A 9 -31.31 0.53 19.53
C TRP A 9 -31.67 1.09 20.90
N PRO A 10 -31.64 0.28 21.98
CA PRO A 10 -32.00 0.70 23.33
C PRO A 10 -30.88 1.58 23.95
N GLY A 11 -30.64 2.76 23.38
CA GLY A 11 -29.61 3.72 23.83
C GLY A 11 -28.15 3.27 23.62
N TRP A 12 -27.93 2.11 23.01
CA TRP A 12 -26.61 1.52 22.82
C TRP A 12 -25.74 2.37 21.87
N LYS A 13 -24.48 2.55 22.29
CA LYS A 13 -23.42 3.21 21.51
C LYS A 13 -22.17 2.36 21.59
N ASP A 14 -21.47 2.23 20.47
CA ASP A 14 -20.26 1.40 20.42
C ASP A 14 -19.19 1.99 19.50
N PHE A 15 -17.95 1.57 19.73
CA PHE A 15 -16.83 1.84 18.84
C PHE A 15 -16.70 0.75 17.81
N VAL A 16 -16.70 1.16 16.55
CA VAL A 16 -16.53 0.22 15.44
C VAL A 16 -15.39 0.63 14.52
N THR A 17 -14.85 -0.36 13.82
CA THR A 17 -13.94 -0.15 12.70
C THR A 17 -14.73 0.34 11.48
N SER A 18 -14.62 1.62 11.17
CA SER A 18 -15.36 2.26 10.07
C SER A 18 -15.11 1.63 8.70
N CYS A 19 -13.95 1.01 8.51
CA CYS A 19 -13.58 0.36 7.25
C CYS A 19 -14.26 -1.00 7.02
N LEU A 20 -14.80 -1.64 8.07
CA LEU A 20 -15.39 -2.98 7.98
C LEU A 20 -16.86 -3.02 8.41
N TYR A 21 -17.29 -2.05 9.23
CA TYR A 21 -18.65 -2.03 9.76
C TYR A 21 -19.67 -1.71 8.65
N PRO A 22 -20.69 -2.56 8.42
CA PRO A 22 -21.68 -2.32 7.38
C PRO A 22 -22.52 -1.06 7.61
N VAL A 23 -22.85 -0.36 6.52
CA VAL A 23 -23.77 0.78 6.57
C VAL A 23 -25.21 0.28 6.69
N MET A 24 -26.04 1.02 7.44
CA MET A 24 -27.46 0.73 7.63
C MET A 24 -28.26 2.03 7.61
N ASP A 25 -29.51 1.95 7.16
CA ASP A 25 -30.45 3.08 7.25
C ASP A 25 -30.59 3.53 8.71
N GLY A 26 -30.70 4.84 8.92
CA GLY A 26 -30.81 5.43 10.27
C GLY A 26 -29.55 5.37 11.15
N LEU A 27 -28.41 4.90 10.63
CA LEU A 27 -27.15 4.85 11.37
C LEU A 27 -26.57 6.26 11.61
N ILE A 28 -26.33 6.61 12.88
CA ILE A 28 -25.72 7.89 13.27
C ILE A 28 -24.25 7.64 13.61
N VAL A 29 -23.35 8.24 12.83
CA VAL A 29 -21.89 8.10 12.99
C VAL A 29 -21.31 9.39 13.57
N ARG A 30 -20.54 9.27 14.67
CA ARG A 30 -19.81 10.39 15.27
C ARG A 30 -18.31 10.12 15.18
N THR A 31 -17.59 11.06 14.59
CA THR A 31 -16.16 10.90 14.27
C THR A 31 -15.24 11.79 15.09
N GLN A 32 -15.80 12.73 15.86
CA GLN A 32 -15.07 13.78 16.58
C GLN A 32 -15.43 13.87 18.08
N THR A 33 -16.12 12.89 18.66
CA THR A 33 -16.37 12.90 20.11
C THR A 33 -15.07 12.75 20.88
N ASP A 34 -15.00 13.29 22.10
CA ASP A 34 -13.79 13.20 22.93
C ASP A 34 -13.33 11.75 23.13
N ARG A 35 -14.27 10.81 23.23
CA ARG A 35 -13.96 9.39 23.34
C ARG A 35 -13.27 8.86 22.08
N VAL A 36 -13.76 9.22 20.88
CA VAL A 36 -13.13 8.84 19.60
C VAL A 36 -11.73 9.45 19.49
N ARG A 37 -11.58 10.73 19.84
CA ARG A 37 -10.29 11.42 19.78
C ARG A 37 -9.26 10.79 20.73
N ARG A 38 -9.64 10.51 21.98
CA ARG A 38 -8.77 9.81 22.95
C ARG A 38 -8.38 8.41 22.49
N LEU A 39 -9.32 7.65 21.94
CA LEU A 39 -9.06 6.31 21.41
C LEU A 39 -8.03 6.33 20.26
N ARG A 40 -8.16 7.29 19.34
CA ARG A 40 -7.20 7.47 18.24
C ARG A 40 -5.83 7.90 18.77
N ALA A 41 -5.78 8.81 19.74
CA ALA A 41 -4.54 9.22 20.40
C ALA A 41 -3.80 8.00 21.01
N THR A 42 -4.50 7.11 21.71
CA THR A 42 -3.89 5.88 22.27
C THR A 42 -3.33 4.96 21.18
N VAL A 43 -4.02 4.80 20.05
CA VAL A 43 -3.49 4.02 18.92
C VAL A 43 -2.25 4.68 18.32
N LEU A 44 -2.23 6.01 18.23
CA LEU A 44 -1.08 6.76 17.71
C LEU A 44 0.13 6.68 18.64
N GLU A 45 -0.06 6.67 19.97
CA GLU A 45 1.01 6.38 20.92
C GLU A 45 1.64 5.01 20.68
N LEU A 46 0.82 3.97 20.48
CA LEU A 46 1.32 2.62 20.19
C LEU A 46 2.06 2.54 18.85
N LEU A 47 1.60 3.29 17.84
CA LEU A 47 2.30 3.39 16.56
C LEU A 47 3.63 4.13 16.70
N LEU A 48 3.68 5.24 17.45
CA LEU A 48 4.92 5.95 17.75
C LEU A 48 5.93 5.05 18.48
N ALA A 49 5.49 4.25 19.46
CA ALA A 49 6.35 3.29 20.13
C ALA A 49 6.97 2.28 19.15
N ARG A 50 6.25 1.91 18.09
CA ARG A 50 6.72 0.94 17.10
C ARG A 50 7.67 1.55 16.07
N CYS A 51 7.32 2.71 15.54
CA CYS A 51 8.02 3.39 14.45
C CYS A 51 8.20 4.88 14.77
N PRO A 52 9.07 5.21 15.76
CA PRO A 52 9.23 6.57 16.26
C PRO A 52 9.74 7.53 15.17
N ASP A 53 10.52 7.02 14.21
CA ASP A 53 11.12 7.82 13.14
C ASP A 53 10.19 8.04 11.93
N SER A 54 8.98 7.49 11.92
CA SER A 54 8.05 7.66 10.79
C SER A 54 7.41 9.04 10.82
N ASP A 55 7.77 9.90 9.86
CA ASP A 55 7.23 11.27 9.74
C ASP A 55 5.70 11.29 9.60
N VAL A 56 5.14 10.32 8.88
CA VAL A 56 3.69 10.18 8.70
C VAL A 56 3.00 9.91 10.03
N VAL A 57 3.57 9.03 10.85
CA VAL A 57 3.01 8.70 12.17
C VAL A 57 3.19 9.87 13.13
N ARG A 58 4.36 10.52 13.14
CA ARG A 58 4.62 11.71 13.98
C ARG A 58 3.67 12.86 13.67
N LYS A 59 3.49 13.18 12.38
CA LYS A 59 2.53 14.21 11.96
C LYS A 59 1.12 13.88 12.41
N LEU A 60 0.68 12.64 12.19
CA LEU A 60 -0.67 12.21 12.58
C LEU A 60 -0.85 12.18 14.10
N ALA A 61 0.17 11.77 14.86
CA ALA A 61 0.14 11.78 16.32
C ALA A 61 0.00 13.22 16.87
N HIS A 62 0.77 14.16 16.32
CA HIS A 62 0.71 15.58 16.68
C HIS A 62 -0.69 16.18 16.44
N GLU A 63 -1.39 15.82 15.36
CA GLU A 63 -2.78 16.26 15.10
C GLU A 63 -3.78 15.83 16.20
N TYR A 64 -3.44 14.79 16.96
CA TYR A 64 -4.24 14.28 18.07
C TYR A 64 -3.68 14.69 19.45
N GLY A 65 -2.67 15.56 19.50
CA GLY A 65 -2.04 16.04 20.72
C GLY A 65 -1.13 14.99 21.38
N VAL A 66 -0.55 14.08 20.58
CA VAL A 66 0.39 13.06 21.02
C VAL A 66 1.77 13.40 20.46
N ASP A 67 2.64 13.95 21.31
CA ASP A 67 4.01 14.29 20.91
C ASP A 67 5.00 13.16 21.25
N ILE A 68 4.76 12.44 22.35
CA ILE A 68 5.65 11.39 22.86
C ILE A 68 4.81 10.17 23.25
N SER A 69 5.31 8.98 22.92
CA SER A 69 4.73 7.71 23.37
C SER A 69 5.04 7.47 24.85
N ARG A 70 4.04 7.01 25.61
CA ARG A 70 4.24 6.51 26.99
C ARG A 70 4.73 5.06 27.05
N TYR A 71 4.71 4.36 25.92
CA TYR A 71 5.16 2.98 25.79
C TYR A 71 6.63 2.93 25.38
N GLU A 72 7.32 1.86 25.77
CA GLU A 72 8.70 1.60 25.39
C GLU A 72 8.84 1.50 23.87
N GLU A 73 9.83 2.21 23.33
CA GLU A 73 10.13 2.21 21.91
C GLU A 73 10.76 0.88 21.47
N ARG A 74 10.40 0.43 20.27
CA ARG A 74 11.01 -0.73 19.64
C ARG A 74 12.43 -0.40 19.20
N VAL A 75 13.42 -0.92 19.93
CA VAL A 75 14.84 -0.82 19.57
C VAL A 75 15.09 -1.47 18.20
N GLY A 76 15.74 -0.74 17.29
CA GLY A 76 16.01 -1.21 15.93
C GLY A 76 14.74 -1.34 15.07
N GLY A 77 13.68 -0.61 15.42
CA GLY A 77 12.45 -0.56 14.64
C GLY A 77 12.64 0.13 13.28
N ASP A 78 11.84 -0.31 12.32
CA ASP A 78 11.68 0.33 11.01
C ASP A 78 10.43 1.22 10.99
N ASN A 79 10.22 1.95 9.90
CA ASN A 79 9.04 2.80 9.73
C ASN A 79 7.73 2.01 9.45
N CYS A 80 7.76 0.67 9.54
CA CYS A 80 6.66 -0.20 9.16
C CYS A 80 5.57 -0.28 10.25
N ILE A 81 4.39 0.23 9.93
CA ILE A 81 3.20 0.17 10.79
C ILE A 81 2.43 -1.17 10.72
N LEU A 82 2.95 -2.19 10.03
CA LEU A 82 2.32 -3.51 9.84
C LEU A 82 0.88 -3.48 9.30
N CYS A 83 0.56 -2.54 8.41
CA CYS A 83 -0.78 -2.43 7.79
C CYS A 83 -1.14 -3.60 6.85
N GLY A 84 -0.12 -4.34 6.38
CA GLY A 84 -0.27 -5.49 5.48
C GLY A 84 -0.65 -5.14 4.04
N LEU A 85 -0.69 -3.85 3.67
CA LEU A 85 -1.04 -3.42 2.30
C LEU A 85 -0.08 -3.99 1.24
N CYS A 86 1.22 -3.97 1.55
CA CYS A 86 2.27 -4.51 0.67
C CYS A 86 2.13 -6.02 0.42
N VAL A 87 1.81 -6.78 1.47
CA VAL A 87 1.59 -8.24 1.37
C VAL A 87 0.33 -8.52 0.57
N ARG A 88 -0.79 -7.84 0.90
CA ARG A 88 -2.05 -8.02 0.16
C ARG A 88 -1.93 -7.67 -1.31
N VAL A 89 -1.26 -6.58 -1.69
CA VAL A 89 -1.09 -6.26 -3.12
C VAL A 89 -0.22 -7.30 -3.82
N CYS A 90 0.83 -7.81 -3.17
CA CYS A 90 1.72 -8.82 -3.75
C CYS A 90 1.01 -10.17 -3.95
N ASP A 91 0.13 -10.54 -3.03
CA ASP A 91 -0.62 -11.81 -3.03
C ASP A 91 -1.93 -11.73 -3.83
N GLU A 92 -2.81 -10.78 -3.52
CA GLU A 92 -4.18 -10.73 -4.05
C GLU A 92 -4.25 -10.08 -5.43
N VAL A 93 -3.45 -9.03 -5.68
CA VAL A 93 -3.50 -8.25 -6.92
C VAL A 93 -2.51 -8.77 -7.94
N ILE A 94 -1.24 -8.89 -7.52
CA ILE A 94 -0.20 -9.42 -8.39
C ILE A 94 -0.30 -10.96 -8.42
N GLY A 95 -0.31 -11.64 -7.28
CA GLY A 95 -0.32 -13.11 -7.24
C GLY A 95 1.07 -13.72 -7.33
N GLN A 96 2.09 -13.03 -6.80
CA GLN A 96 3.44 -13.60 -6.65
C GLN A 96 3.71 -14.08 -5.22
N SER A 97 3.09 -13.44 -4.23
CA SER A 97 3.29 -13.76 -2.81
C SER A 97 4.78 -13.74 -2.39
N ALA A 98 5.59 -12.89 -3.05
CA ALA A 98 7.05 -12.80 -2.87
C ALA A 98 7.48 -12.22 -1.50
N ILE A 99 6.55 -11.62 -0.76
CA ILE A 99 6.77 -11.08 0.58
C ILE A 99 5.62 -11.49 1.50
N TRP A 100 5.93 -11.68 2.78
CA TRP A 100 4.93 -12.07 3.77
C TRP A 100 5.21 -11.46 5.13
N SER A 101 4.27 -11.66 6.06
CA SER A 101 4.50 -11.31 7.46
C SER A 101 5.20 -12.45 8.20
N SER A 102 6.37 -12.14 8.75
CA SER A 102 7.22 -13.07 9.48
C SER A 102 7.25 -12.74 10.97
N GLY A 103 7.43 -13.76 11.81
CA GLY A 103 7.46 -13.61 13.27
C GLY A 103 6.08 -13.39 13.89
N ARG A 104 6.06 -13.15 15.21
CA ARG A 104 4.85 -12.94 16.02
C ARG A 104 5.10 -11.90 17.10
N GLY A 105 4.02 -11.26 17.57
CA GLY A 105 4.12 -10.26 18.64
C GLY A 105 5.03 -9.08 18.24
N ILE A 106 5.89 -8.66 19.16
CA ILE A 106 6.78 -7.49 18.98
C ILE A 106 7.85 -7.68 17.90
N ILE A 107 8.26 -8.93 17.63
CA ILE A 107 9.25 -9.26 16.59
C ILE A 107 8.62 -9.44 15.20
N LYS A 108 7.32 -9.16 15.04
CA LYS A 108 6.63 -9.27 13.76
C LYS A 108 7.14 -8.22 12.78
N GLU A 109 7.45 -8.67 11.57
CA GLU A 109 7.97 -7.85 10.47
C GLU A 109 7.37 -8.28 9.13
N ILE A 110 7.60 -7.46 8.09
CA ILE A 110 7.36 -7.85 6.70
C ILE A 110 8.72 -8.22 6.12
N SER A 111 8.87 -9.43 5.60
CA SER A 111 10.12 -9.91 5.05
C SER A 111 9.88 -10.77 3.82
N THR A 112 10.97 -11.02 3.09
CA THR A 112 11.04 -12.06 2.07
C THR A 112 11.24 -13.43 2.73
N PRO A 113 10.99 -14.54 2.02
CA PRO A 113 11.32 -15.87 2.49
C PRO A 113 12.79 -15.96 2.90
N LEU A 114 13.04 -16.48 4.10
CA LEU A 114 14.38 -16.62 4.69
C LEU A 114 15.21 -15.31 4.78
N ARG A 115 14.61 -14.14 4.54
CA ARG A 115 15.30 -12.85 4.37
C ARG A 115 16.32 -12.86 3.23
N GLU A 116 16.03 -13.65 2.20
CA GLU A 116 16.83 -13.71 0.98
C GLU A 116 16.10 -13.01 -0.17
N PRO A 117 16.82 -12.61 -1.24
CA PRO A 117 16.21 -12.04 -2.43
C PRO A 117 15.16 -13.00 -3.03
N PRO A 118 13.86 -12.65 -3.05
CA PRO A 118 12.79 -13.59 -3.36
C PRO A 118 12.77 -13.89 -4.86
N PRO A 119 12.90 -15.16 -5.32
CA PRO A 119 12.98 -15.51 -6.74
C PRO A 119 11.69 -15.20 -7.51
N ASP A 120 10.54 -15.27 -6.84
CA ASP A 120 9.23 -15.05 -7.45
C ASP A 120 8.88 -13.56 -7.61
N CYS A 121 9.67 -12.64 -7.03
CA CYS A 121 9.44 -11.22 -7.23
C CYS A 121 9.69 -10.84 -8.70
N ILE A 122 8.70 -10.25 -9.35
CA ILE A 122 8.80 -9.75 -10.74
C ILE A 122 9.23 -8.28 -10.81
N GLY A 123 9.58 -7.66 -9.68
CA GLY A 123 10.03 -6.27 -9.65
C GLY A 123 8.94 -5.24 -9.95
N CYS A 124 7.65 -5.55 -9.77
CA CYS A 124 6.54 -4.63 -10.13
C CYS A 124 6.49 -3.32 -9.32
N GLY A 125 7.11 -3.28 -8.13
CA GLY A 125 7.15 -2.09 -7.28
C GLY A 125 5.84 -1.75 -6.55
N SER A 126 4.75 -2.50 -6.77
CA SER A 126 3.44 -2.21 -6.18
C SER A 126 3.45 -2.16 -4.65
N CYS A 127 4.28 -3.00 -4.01
CA CYS A 127 4.42 -3.01 -2.55
C CYS A 127 5.06 -1.73 -2.00
N ALA A 128 6.03 -1.15 -2.70
CA ALA A 128 6.64 0.13 -2.34
C ALA A 128 5.65 1.28 -2.55
N ILE A 129 4.92 1.29 -3.67
CA ILE A 129 3.96 2.35 -4.02
C ILE A 129 2.80 2.43 -3.01
N VAL A 130 2.30 1.29 -2.52
CA VAL A 130 1.18 1.26 -1.56
C VAL A 130 1.62 1.48 -0.10
N CYS A 131 2.93 1.55 0.17
CA CYS A 131 3.44 1.71 1.52
C CYS A 131 3.12 3.13 2.04
N PRO A 132 2.34 3.27 3.13
CA PRO A 132 1.96 4.60 3.62
C PRO A 132 3.09 5.32 4.36
N THR A 133 4.19 4.64 4.65
CA THR A 133 5.31 5.12 5.46
C THR A 133 6.65 4.99 4.74
N ASP A 134 6.63 4.74 3.43
CA ASP A 134 7.81 4.61 2.56
C ASP A 134 8.90 3.68 3.12
N THR A 135 8.49 2.63 3.84
CA THR A 135 9.43 1.73 4.53
C THR A 135 10.12 0.75 3.60
N ILE A 136 9.52 0.46 2.44
CA ILE A 136 10.08 -0.45 1.45
C ILE A 136 10.94 0.37 0.48
N PRO A 137 12.28 0.28 0.55
CA PRO A 137 13.13 1.02 -0.36
C PRO A 137 12.97 0.49 -1.79
N MET A 138 12.78 1.41 -2.73
CA MET A 138 12.76 1.12 -4.15
C MET A 138 13.53 2.20 -4.89
N VAL A 139 14.58 1.80 -5.61
CA VAL A 139 15.36 2.70 -6.46
C VAL A 139 15.04 2.35 -7.91
N GLN A 140 14.71 3.36 -8.70
CA GLN A 140 14.43 3.18 -10.11
C GLN A 140 15.25 4.17 -10.94
N THR A 141 15.96 3.63 -11.93
CA THR A 141 16.62 4.39 -12.99
C THR A 141 15.88 4.18 -14.32
N ASN A 142 16.42 4.69 -15.43
CA ASN A 142 15.86 4.42 -16.75
C ASN A 142 16.14 3.02 -17.29
N ASP A 143 17.02 2.26 -16.64
CA ASP A 143 17.45 0.93 -17.12
C ASP A 143 17.16 -0.16 -16.08
N HIS A 144 17.12 0.18 -14.79
CA HIS A 144 16.98 -0.81 -13.73
C HIS A 144 16.06 -0.36 -12.62
N ARG A 145 15.40 -1.33 -11.97
CA ARG A 145 14.71 -1.17 -10.69
C ARG A 145 15.34 -2.09 -9.65
N ILE A 146 15.64 -1.55 -8.47
CA ILE A 146 16.19 -2.30 -7.35
C ILE A 146 15.14 -2.32 -6.24
N ILE A 147 14.73 -3.52 -5.83
CA ILE A 147 13.78 -3.74 -4.73
C ILE A 147 14.00 -5.15 -4.15
N TRP A 148 13.91 -5.30 -2.83
CA TRP A 148 14.15 -6.57 -2.13
C TRP A 148 15.48 -7.24 -2.51
N ASP A 149 16.55 -6.45 -2.55
CA ASP A 149 17.92 -6.88 -2.89
C ASP A 149 18.06 -7.57 -4.25
N ARG A 150 17.10 -7.32 -5.15
CA ARG A 150 17.13 -7.76 -6.55
C ARG A 150 17.20 -6.58 -7.49
N VAL A 151 17.94 -6.75 -8.58
CA VAL A 151 18.02 -5.81 -9.70
C VAL A 151 17.18 -6.37 -10.85
N PHE A 152 16.27 -5.55 -11.36
CA PHE A 152 15.38 -5.88 -12.47
C PHE A 152 15.66 -4.95 -13.64
N GLU A 153 15.76 -5.49 -14.85
CA GLU A 153 15.90 -4.70 -16.07
C GLU A 153 14.56 -4.07 -16.45
N LEU A 154 14.56 -2.78 -16.79
CA LEU A 154 13.37 -2.05 -17.23
C LEU A 154 13.34 -1.91 -18.75
N LEU A 155 12.18 -2.22 -19.31
CA LEU A 155 11.85 -1.94 -20.68
C LEU A 155 11.37 -0.50 -20.84
N LYS A 156 11.83 0.10 -21.93
CA LYS A 156 11.51 1.47 -22.31
C LYS A 156 10.34 1.46 -23.28
N CYS A 157 9.44 2.42 -23.09
CA CYS A 157 8.33 2.63 -24.02
C CYS A 157 8.86 2.94 -25.42
N THR A 158 8.36 2.25 -26.44
CA THR A 158 8.79 2.45 -27.84
C THR A 158 8.44 3.82 -28.41
N GLU A 159 7.48 4.53 -27.80
CA GLU A 159 7.09 5.87 -28.24
C GLU A 159 7.80 7.00 -27.51
N CYS A 160 7.89 6.95 -26.18
CA CYS A 160 8.41 8.06 -25.37
C CYS A 160 9.76 7.77 -24.70
N GLY A 161 10.28 6.54 -24.81
CA GLY A 161 11.55 6.12 -24.23
C GLY A 161 11.55 5.97 -22.69
N LYS A 162 10.42 6.24 -22.02
CA LYS A 162 10.31 6.14 -20.55
C LYS A 162 10.32 4.68 -20.10
N ALA A 163 11.14 4.38 -19.10
CA ALA A 163 11.14 3.09 -18.41
C ALA A 163 9.81 2.88 -17.67
N HIS A 164 9.10 1.78 -17.94
CA HIS A 164 7.74 1.61 -17.42
C HIS A 164 7.42 0.22 -16.86
N ILE A 165 8.10 -0.83 -17.30
CA ILE A 165 7.82 -2.21 -16.88
C ILE A 165 9.12 -3.00 -16.80
N THR A 166 9.24 -3.91 -15.85
CA THR A 166 10.40 -4.82 -15.80
C THR A 166 10.23 -5.95 -16.82
N VAL A 167 11.33 -6.53 -17.29
CA VAL A 167 11.30 -7.67 -18.22
C VAL A 167 10.47 -8.82 -17.64
N GLU A 168 10.72 -9.17 -16.38
CA GLU A 168 10.02 -10.24 -15.67
C GLU A 168 8.53 -9.93 -15.47
N GLN A 169 8.18 -8.66 -15.20
CA GLN A 169 6.78 -8.27 -15.08
C GLN A 169 6.06 -8.36 -16.43
N ARG A 170 6.71 -7.95 -17.53
CA ARG A 170 6.15 -8.10 -18.88
C ARG A 170 5.87 -9.57 -19.18
N ASP A 171 6.89 -10.42 -19.02
CA ASP A 171 6.79 -11.83 -19.38
C ASP A 171 5.73 -12.55 -18.56
N TRP A 172 5.65 -12.22 -17.26
CA TRP A 172 4.59 -12.71 -16.41
C TRP A 172 3.19 -12.23 -16.85
N LEU A 173 3.03 -10.96 -17.24
CA LEU A 173 1.76 -10.43 -17.71
C LEU A 173 1.33 -11.02 -19.07
N ILE A 174 2.27 -11.32 -19.96
CA ILE A 174 2.01 -12.02 -21.23
C ILE A 174 1.46 -13.42 -20.94
N ASN A 175 2.05 -14.14 -19.99
CA ASN A 175 1.60 -15.48 -19.64
C ASN A 175 0.26 -15.48 -18.90
N LYS A 176 -0.02 -14.44 -18.11
CA LYS A 176 -1.25 -14.33 -17.31
C LYS A 176 -2.45 -13.82 -18.11
N ASN A 177 -2.22 -12.97 -19.10
CA ASN A 177 -3.27 -12.27 -19.83
C ASN A 177 -3.28 -12.66 -21.31
N ASN A 178 -4.46 -12.80 -21.89
CA ASN A 178 -4.62 -12.94 -23.35
C ASN A 178 -4.46 -11.60 -24.07
N LEU A 179 -3.37 -10.88 -23.82
CA LEU A 179 -3.05 -9.63 -24.48
C LEU A 179 -1.84 -9.82 -25.42
N PRO A 180 -1.85 -9.17 -26.60
CA PRO A 180 -0.70 -9.17 -27.51
C PRO A 180 0.59 -8.69 -26.84
N ALA A 181 1.74 -9.25 -27.21
CA ALA A 181 3.03 -8.91 -26.59
C ALA A 181 3.39 -7.42 -26.80
N ASP A 182 3.07 -6.85 -27.96
CA ASP A 182 3.27 -5.44 -28.32
C ASP A 182 2.42 -4.49 -27.46
N TYR A 183 1.37 -4.97 -26.80
CA TYR A 183 0.66 -4.19 -25.79
C TYR A 183 1.58 -3.75 -24.67
N TYR A 184 2.59 -4.53 -24.30
CA TYR A 184 3.49 -4.21 -23.19
C TYR A 184 4.70 -3.36 -23.60
N ASP A 185 4.84 -3.01 -24.88
CA ASP A 185 5.91 -2.13 -25.37
C ASP A 185 5.60 -0.64 -25.15
N LEU A 186 4.37 -0.33 -24.73
CA LEU A 186 3.88 1.02 -24.49
C LEU A 186 3.57 1.25 -23.01
N CYS A 187 3.96 2.42 -22.52
CA CYS A 187 3.57 2.88 -21.18
C CYS A 187 2.09 3.30 -21.12
N ASP A 188 1.53 3.36 -19.92
CA ASP A 188 0.11 3.68 -19.71
C ASP A 188 -0.31 5.04 -20.26
N GLU A 189 0.58 6.03 -20.24
CA GLU A 189 0.32 7.37 -20.80
C GLU A 189 0.19 7.32 -22.32
N CYS A 190 1.11 6.63 -23.00
CA CYS A 190 1.10 6.44 -24.46
C CYS A 190 -0.12 5.61 -24.90
N LYS A 191 -0.45 4.55 -24.16
CA LYS A 191 -1.67 3.76 -24.38
C LYS A 191 -2.93 4.62 -24.33
N ARG A 192 -3.08 5.45 -23.28
CA ARG A 192 -4.23 6.35 -23.14
C ARG A 192 -4.31 7.35 -24.29
N LYS A 193 -3.17 7.92 -24.74
CA LYS A 193 -3.13 8.84 -25.89
C LYS A 193 -3.59 8.17 -27.18
N LYS A 194 -3.09 6.96 -27.47
CA LYS A 194 -3.51 6.17 -28.65
C LYS A 194 -5.01 5.86 -28.63
N VAL A 195 -5.52 5.37 -27.50
CA VAL A 195 -6.96 5.08 -27.35
C VAL A 195 -7.81 6.35 -27.57
N ALA A 196 -7.37 7.49 -27.02
CA ALA A 196 -8.06 8.77 -27.23
C ALA A 196 -8.07 9.20 -28.71
N GLN A 197 -6.95 9.05 -29.43
CA GLN A 197 -6.86 9.35 -30.87
C GLN A 197 -7.78 8.45 -31.71
N THR A 198 -7.83 7.15 -31.39
CA THR A 198 -8.73 6.19 -32.04
C THR A 198 -10.20 6.59 -31.82
N GLN A 199 -10.58 6.94 -30.59
CA GLN A 199 -11.94 7.35 -30.28
C GLN A 199 -12.33 8.64 -31.02
N GLN A 200 -11.42 9.61 -31.12
CA GLN A 200 -11.66 10.84 -31.89
C GLN A 200 -11.89 10.53 -33.37
N SER A 201 -11.11 9.61 -33.94
CA SER A 201 -11.25 9.19 -35.34
C SER A 201 -12.59 8.48 -35.61
N ILE A 202 -13.07 7.68 -34.65
CA ILE A 202 -14.38 7.01 -34.75
C ILE A 202 -15.52 8.03 -34.62
N SER A 203 -15.38 9.02 -33.74
CA SER A 203 -16.42 10.03 -33.46
C SER A 203 -16.53 11.11 -34.54
N ALA A 204 -15.60 11.12 -35.50
CA ALA A 204 -15.58 12.04 -36.63
C ALA A 204 -16.37 11.53 -37.86
N PHE A 205 -16.93 10.31 -37.77
CA PHE A 205 -17.93 9.77 -38.67
C PHE A 205 -19.34 10.00 -38.11
#